data_AF-A0A2D5X7E6-F1
#
_entry.id   AF-A0A2D5X7E6-F1
#
_cell.length_a   1.000
_cell.length_b   1.000
_cell.length_c   1.000
_cell.angle_alpha   90.00
_cell.angle_beta   90.00
_cell.angle_gamma   90.00
#
_symmetry.space_group_name_H-M   'P 1'
#
loop_
_entity.id
_entity.type
_entity.pdbx_description
1 polymer ?
#
loop_
_entity_poly.entity_id
_entity_poly.type
_entity_poly.pdbx_seq_one_letter_code
_entity_poly.pdbx_strand_id
1 'polypeptide(L)'
;MRYQSERPKRRFLAGVRCPKCQALDAIVQVNIFVPEADEYIECTQCDHSERRPDSDEVSAKNHLEDQLARDVMPTGTRGTVKFKP
;
A
#
# COMPACT_ATOMS: atom_id res chain seq x y z
N MET A 1 -18.83 21.70 -6.16
CA MET A 1 -18.63 21.10 -4.83
C MET A 1 -18.65 19.58 -4.93
N ARG A 2 -17.65 18.87 -4.38
CA ARG A 2 -17.69 17.41 -4.22
C ARG A 2 -18.54 17.09 -2.98
N TYR A 3 -19.67 16.42 -3.14
CA TYR A 3 -20.48 15.95 -2.02
C TYR A 3 -19.68 14.91 -1.24
N GLN A 4 -19.06 15.33 -0.13
CA GLN A 4 -18.48 14.40 0.84
C GLN A 4 -19.62 13.94 1.73
N SER A 5 -20.20 12.80 1.40
CA SER A 5 -21.13 12.11 2.29
C SER A 5 -20.40 11.79 3.60
N GLU A 6 -20.95 12.20 4.74
CA GLU A 6 -20.47 11.85 6.09
C GLU A 6 -20.57 10.34 6.39
N ARG A 7 -21.16 9.57 5.48
CA ARG A 7 -21.30 8.12 5.61
C ARG A 7 -19.97 7.43 5.31
N PRO A 8 -19.58 6.41 6.10
CA PRO A 8 -18.39 5.62 5.83
C PRO A 8 -18.50 4.96 4.45
N LYS A 9 -17.44 5.07 3.65
CA LYS A 9 -17.41 4.51 2.29
C LYS A 9 -16.82 3.12 2.35
N ARG A 10 -17.59 2.13 1.88
CA ARG A 10 -17.16 0.74 1.75
C ARG A 10 -16.79 0.46 0.31
N ARG A 11 -15.60 -0.09 0.08
CA ARG A 11 -15.06 -0.46 -1.23
C ARG A 11 -14.69 -1.93 -1.23
N PHE A 12 -15.18 -2.66 -2.21
CA PHE A 12 -14.81 -4.06 -2.39
C PHE A 12 -13.46 -4.18 -3.12
N LEU A 13 -12.60 -5.08 -2.64
CA LEU A 13 -11.28 -5.34 -3.23
C LEU A 13 -11.30 -6.68 -3.96
N ALA A 14 -11.36 -6.63 -5.30
CA ALA A 14 -11.28 -7.81 -6.15
C ALA A 14 -9.83 -8.28 -6.32
N GLY A 15 -9.62 -9.60 -6.40
CA GLY A 15 -8.32 -10.24 -6.58
C GLY A 15 -7.47 -10.35 -5.31
N VAL A 16 -7.98 -9.91 -4.16
CA VAL A 16 -7.26 -9.97 -2.88
C VAL A 16 -7.65 -11.24 -2.13
N ARG A 17 -6.64 -11.96 -1.62
CA ARG A 17 -6.84 -13.09 -0.70
C ARG A 17 -6.80 -12.60 0.73
N CYS A 18 -7.73 -13.07 1.55
CA CYS A 18 -7.67 -12.84 2.99
C CYS A 18 -6.42 -13.51 3.59
N PRO A 19 -5.63 -12.82 4.45
CA PRO A 19 -4.46 -13.44 5.10
C PRO A 19 -4.84 -14.56 6.08
N LYS A 20 -6.04 -14.51 6.66
CA LYS A 20 -6.49 -15.46 7.69
C LYS A 20 -7.13 -16.72 7.11
N CYS A 21 -8.10 -16.56 6.19
CA CYS A 21 -8.86 -17.68 5.63
C CYS A 21 -8.52 -18.01 4.17
N GLN A 22 -7.63 -17.23 3.53
CA GLN A 22 -7.23 -17.39 2.12
C GLN A 22 -8.37 -17.31 1.09
N ALA A 23 -9.57 -16.92 1.52
CA ALA A 23 -10.69 -16.69 0.64
C ALA A 23 -10.37 -15.57 -0.35
N LEU A 24 -10.65 -15.84 -1.63
CA LEU A 24 -10.58 -14.86 -2.71
C LEU A 24 -11.80 -13.94 -2.64
N ASP A 25 -11.61 -12.67 -2.99
CA ASP A 25 -12.72 -11.74 -3.21
C ASP A 25 -13.62 -11.57 -1.98
N ALA A 26 -13.03 -11.69 -0.79
CA ALA A 26 -13.72 -11.65 0.49
C ALA A 26 -13.40 -10.39 1.30
N ILE A 27 -12.72 -9.41 0.70
CA ILE A 27 -12.13 -8.28 1.41
C ILE A 27 -12.85 -6.97 1.05
N VAL A 28 -13.19 -6.21 2.10
CA VAL A 28 -13.87 -4.91 2.01
C VAL A 28 -13.03 -3.87 2.74
N GLN A 29 -12.67 -2.80 2.05
CA GLN A 29 -12.04 -1.62 2.64
C GLN A 29 -13.12 -0.66 3.12
N VAL A 30 -13.08 -0.27 4.39
CA VAL A 30 -13.98 0.70 4.98
C VAL A 30 -13.18 1.94 5.34
N ASN A 31 -13.61 3.09 4.80
CA ASN A 31 -13.03 4.39 5.09
C ASN A 31 -14.04 5.21 5.91
N ILE A 32 -13.67 5.51 7.15
CA ILE A 32 -14.40 6.39 8.06
C ILE A 32 -13.84 7.80 7.86
N PHE A 33 -14.74 8.79 7.75
CA PHE A 33 -14.36 10.20 7.56
C PHE A 33 -14.63 11.07 8.80
N VAL A 34 -15.41 10.59 9.76
CA VAL A 34 -15.85 11.35 10.94
C VAL A 34 -15.97 10.39 12.13
N PRO A 35 -15.44 10.72 13.32
CA PRO A 35 -14.71 11.94 13.72
C PRO A 35 -13.21 11.94 13.40
N GLU A 36 -12.62 10.79 13.09
CA GLU A 36 -11.20 10.62 12.74
C GLU A 36 -11.11 9.83 11.42
N ALA A 37 -10.18 10.21 10.55
CA ALA A 37 -10.04 9.61 9.22
C ALA A 37 -9.33 8.25 9.33
N ASP A 38 -10.10 7.20 9.57
CA ASP A 38 -9.60 5.84 9.74
C ASP A 38 -9.92 4.96 8.53
N GLU A 39 -8.91 4.18 8.10
CA GLU A 39 -9.07 3.15 7.08
C GLU A 39 -8.80 1.76 7.66
N TYR A 40 -9.75 0.84 7.48
CA TYR A 40 -9.60 -0.54 7.90
C TYR A 40 -10.14 -1.51 6.85
N ILE A 41 -9.64 -2.73 6.92
CA ILE A 41 -9.96 -3.80 5.97
C ILE A 41 -10.68 -4.90 6.74
N GLU A 42 -11.86 -5.29 6.27
CA GLU A 42 -12.68 -6.36 6.84
C GLU A 42 -12.83 -7.52 5.86
N CYS A 43 -12.79 -8.75 6.38
CA CYS A 43 -13.12 -9.94 5.61
C CYS A 43 -14.55 -10.40 5.88
N THR A 44 -15.35 -10.57 4.83
CA THR A 44 -16.76 -11.00 4.92
C THR A 44 -16.96 -12.49 5.21
N GLN A 45 -15.89 -13.30 5.12
CA GLN A 45 -15.96 -14.76 5.31
C GLN A 45 -15.52 -15.20 6.70
N CYS A 46 -14.65 -14.45 7.37
CA CYS A 46 -14.08 -14.84 8.67
C CYS A 46 -14.10 -13.70 9.70
N ASP A 47 -14.79 -12.60 9.39
CA ASP A 47 -14.95 -11.40 10.22
C ASP A 47 -13.63 -10.85 10.77
N HIS A 48 -12.57 -11.01 9.99
CA HIS A 48 -11.26 -10.48 10.35
C HIS A 48 -11.14 -9.02 9.96
N SER A 49 -10.82 -8.15 10.93
CA SER A 49 -10.58 -6.73 10.69
C SER A 49 -9.14 -6.36 11.07
N GLU A 50 -8.47 -5.64 10.18
CA GLU A 50 -7.15 -5.06 10.43
C GLU A 50 -7.18 -3.57 10.09
N ARG A 51 -6.66 -2.73 10.99
CA ARG A 51 -6.42 -1.32 10.70
C ARG A 51 -5.17 -1.22 9.83
N ARG A 52 -5.23 -0.44 8.75
CA ARG A 52 -4.05 -0.18 7.93
C ARG A 52 -3.09 0.69 8.76
N PRO A 53 -1.81 0.30 8.97
CA PRO A 53 -0.84 1.18 9.60
C PRO A 53 -0.66 2.45 8.75
N ASP A 54 -0.50 3.58 9.43
CA ASP A 54 -0.41 4.91 8.82
C ASP A 54 0.62 4.94 7.68
N SER A 55 0.25 5.57 6.57
CA SER A 55 1.05 5.59 5.34
C SER A 55 2.45 6.19 5.52
N ASP A 56 2.65 7.02 6.55
CA ASP A 56 3.92 7.67 6.86
C ASP A 56 4.98 6.66 7.30
N GLU A 57 4.61 5.70 8.17
CA GLU A 57 5.52 4.66 8.66
C GLU A 57 5.90 3.66 7.56
N VAL A 58 4.97 3.37 6.64
CA VAL A 58 5.21 2.48 5.50
C VAL A 58 6.10 3.16 4.46
N SER A 59 5.89 4.45 4.20
CA SER A 59 6.69 5.22 3.23
C SER A 59 8.12 5.42 3.72
N ALA A 60 8.29 5.68 5.02
CA ALA A 60 9.61 5.74 5.63
C ALA A 60 10.36 4.43 5.37
N LYS A 61 9.81 3.28 5.78
CA LYS A 61 10.43 1.94 5.64
C LYS A 61 10.85 1.61 4.21
N ASN A 62 9.98 1.85 3.24
CA ASN A 62 10.28 1.59 1.83
C ASN A 62 11.43 2.46 1.30
N HIS A 63 11.49 3.73 1.72
CA HIS A 63 12.58 4.64 1.31
C HIS A 63 13.91 4.25 1.96
N LEU A 64 13.92 3.67 3.17
CA LEU A 64 15.15 3.16 3.79
C LEU A 64 15.69 1.97 2.98
N GLU A 65 14.83 1.02 2.61
CA GLU A 65 15.22 -0.17 1.85
C GLU A 65 15.77 0.18 0.46
N ASP A 66 15.18 1.15 -0.25
CA ASP A 66 15.69 1.61 -1.55
C ASP A 66 17.07 2.31 -1.43
N GLN A 67 17.28 3.09 -0.37
CA GLN A 67 18.58 3.71 -0.10
C GLN A 67 19.66 2.65 0.15
N LEU A 68 19.41 1.67 1.02
CA LEU A 68 20.36 0.58 1.27
C LEU A 68 20.69 -0.20 -0.01
N ALA A 69 19.71 -0.44 -0.89
CA ALA A 69 19.94 -1.14 -2.15
C ALA A 69 20.84 -0.36 -3.11
N ARG A 70 20.74 0.98 -3.12
CA ARG A 70 21.59 1.85 -3.95
C ARG A 70 23.02 1.94 -3.45
N ASP A 71 23.21 2.01 -2.14
CA ASP A 71 24.53 2.13 -1.52
C ASP A 71 25.38 0.85 -1.67
N VAL A 72 24.74 -0.31 -1.89
CA VAL A 72 25.42 -1.61 -2.12
C VAL A 72 25.94 -1.76 -3.57
N MET A 73 25.60 -0.86 -4.49
CA MET A 73 26.11 -0.87 -5.87
C MET A 73 27.20 0.20 -6.08
N PRO A 74 28.49 -0.10 -5.83
CA PRO A 74 29.55 0.87 -6.03
C PRO A 74 29.77 1.12 -7.53
N THR A 75 29.47 2.35 -7.94
CA THR A 75 30.11 3.09 -9.05
C THR A 75 30.37 2.30 -10.34
N GLY A 76 29.43 2.44 -11.27
CA GLY A 76 29.64 2.08 -12.67
C GLY A 76 30.87 2.78 -13.25
N THR A 77 31.79 1.98 -13.76
CA THR A 77 32.93 2.43 -14.55
C THR A 77 32.41 3.20 -15.77
N ARG A 78 32.68 4.50 -15.84
CA ARG A 78 32.43 5.33 -17.03
C ARG A 78 33.31 4.84 -18.18
N GLY A 79 32.85 3.83 -18.91
CA GLY A 79 33.49 3.37 -20.14
C GLY A 79 33.27 4.39 -21.25
N THR A 80 34.31 5.10 -21.68
CA THR A 80 34.25 5.96 -22.86
C THR A 80 34.14 5.10 -24.10
N VAL A 81 32.96 5.04 -24.73
CA VAL A 81 32.78 4.40 -26.04
C VAL A 81 33.34 5.34 -27.10
N LYS A 82 34.52 5.04 -27.65
CA LYS A 82 35.07 5.78 -28.79
C LYS A 82 34.29 5.39 -30.05
N PHE A 83 33.45 6.29 -30.55
CA PHE A 83 32.90 6.18 -31.89
C PHE A 83 34.00 6.44 -32.92
N LYS A 84 34.15 5.51 -33.86
CA LYS A 84 35.08 5.58 -34.99
C LYS A 84 34.37 6.30 -36.16
N PRO A 85 35.04 7.18 -36.92
CA PRO A 85 34.41 8.00 -37.97
C PRO A 85 33.89 7.17 -39.14
#